data_AF-A0A4U3AJU4-F1
#
_entry.id   AF-A0A4U3AJU4-F1
#
_cell.length_a   1.000
_cell.length_b   1.000
_cell.length_c   1.000
_cell.angle_alpha   90.00
_cell.angle_beta   90.00
_cell.angle_gamma   90.00
#
_symmetry.space_group_name_H-M   'P 1'
#
loop_
_entity.id
_entity.type
_entity.pdbx_description
1 polymer ?
#
loop_
_entity_poly.entity_id
_entity_poly.type
_entity_poly.pdbx_seq_one_letter_code
_entity_poly.pdbx_strand_id
1 'polypeptide(L)' 'LPLTIEWDFFKDSQNMLGQEADLILETFQDAQEEMVDEFYIVVK' A
#
# COMPACT_ATOMS: atom_id res chain seq x y z
N LEU A 1 0.25 -18.06 -6.20
CA LEU A 1 1.22 -16.96 -6.45
C LEU A 1 0.83 -15.85 -5.49
N PRO A 2 1.77 -15.25 -4.76
CA PRO A 2 1.46 -14.15 -3.85
C PRO A 2 0.84 -12.97 -4.61
N LEU A 3 -0.03 -12.22 -3.94
CA LEU A 3 -0.63 -11.01 -4.49
C LEU A 3 0.33 -9.83 -4.27
N THR A 4 0.60 -9.08 -5.32
CA THR A 4 1.38 -7.84 -5.23
C THR A 4 0.54 -6.68 -5.75
N ILE A 5 0.41 -5.64 -4.94
CA ILE A 5 -0.12 -4.34 -5.35
C ILE A 5 1.06 -3.41 -5.59
N GLU A 6 1.06 -2.74 -6.74
CA GLU A 6 2.01 -1.67 -7.04
C GLU A 6 1.26 -0.33 -7.06
N TRP A 7 1.78 0.65 -6.31
CA TRP A 7 1.22 1.99 -6.25
C TRP A 7 2.22 2.99 -6.83
N ASP A 8 2.14 3.22 -8.14
CA ASP A 8 3.17 3.94 -8.92
C ASP A 8 3.19 5.48 -8.75
N PHE A 9 2.15 6.07 -8.16
CA PHE A 9 2.00 7.52 -7.99
C PHE A 9 1.52 7.84 -6.57
N PHE A 10 2.14 7.23 -5.57
CA PHE A 10 1.70 7.44 -4.18
C PHE A 10 1.85 8.89 -3.76
N LYS A 11 2.88 9.61 -4.25
CA LYS A 11 3.05 11.01 -3.89
C LYS A 11 1.94 11.91 -4.43
N ASP A 12 1.50 11.66 -5.67
CA ASP A 12 0.37 12.39 -6.25
C ASP A 12 -0.94 12.03 -5.55
N SER A 13 -1.08 10.76 -5.14
CA SER A 13 -2.20 10.28 -4.35
C SER A 13 -2.23 10.94 -2.96
N GLN A 14 -1.09 11.07 -2.28
CA GLN A 14 -0.96 11.86 -1.05
C GLN A 14 -1.32 13.33 -1.26
N ASN A 15 -0.89 13.95 -2.35
CA ASN A 15 -1.22 15.34 -2.65
C ASN A 15 -2.74 15.54 -2.87
N MET A 16 -3.41 14.53 -3.45
CA MET A 16 -4.84 14.59 -3.76
C MET A 16 -5.73 14.18 -2.58
N LEU A 17 -5.34 13.14 -1.85
CA LEU A 17 -6.14 12.47 -0.82
C LEU A 17 -5.71 12.83 0.61
N GLY A 18 -4.51 13.40 0.77
CA GLY A 18 -3.95 13.73 2.08
C GLY A 18 -3.81 12.48 2.96
N GLN A 19 -4.32 12.59 4.19
CA GLN A 19 -4.23 11.53 5.21
C GLN A 19 -4.92 10.22 4.79
N GLU A 20 -5.90 10.26 3.88
CA GLU A 20 -6.55 9.03 3.39
C GLU A 20 -5.58 8.14 2.61
N ALA A 21 -4.62 8.72 1.86
CA ALA A 21 -3.59 7.93 1.19
C ALA A 21 -2.68 7.22 2.20
N ASP A 22 -2.36 7.91 3.30
CA ASP A 22 -1.54 7.35 4.38
C ASP A 22 -2.27 6.19 5.08
N LEU A 23 -3.56 6.35 5.40
CA LEU A 23 -4.39 5.30 6.00
C LEU A 23 -4.54 4.07 5.11
N ILE A 24 -4.70 4.27 3.80
CA ILE A 24 -4.77 3.16 2.83
C ILE A 24 -3.43 2.41 2.79
N LEU A 25 -2.30 3.15 2.79
CA LEU A 25 -0.98 2.53 2.81
C LEU A 25 -0.76 1.73 4.10
N GLU A 26 -1.08 2.30 5.25
CA GLU A 26 -1.00 1.64 6.55
C GLU A 26 -1.82 0.34 6.56
N THR A 27 -3.06 0.38 6.06
CA THR A 27 -3.92 -0.80 5.95
C THR A 27 -3.29 -1.92 5.11
N PHE A 28 -2.62 -1.58 4.00
CA PHE A 28 -1.93 -2.58 3.18
C PHE A 28 -0.64 -3.08 3.84
N GLN A 29 0.06 -2.24 4.60
CA GLN A 29 1.24 -2.65 5.34
C GLN A 29 0.88 -3.61 6.47
N ASP A 30 -0.19 -3.34 7.22
CA ASP A 30 -0.73 -4.25 8.23
C ASP A 30 -1.07 -5.62 7.63
N ALA A 31 -1.76 -5.62 6.48
CA ALA A 31 -2.08 -6.86 5.77
C ALA A 31 -0.81 -7.62 5.32
N GLN A 32 0.25 -6.92 4.90
CA GLN A 32 1.53 -7.53 4.54
C GLN A 32 2.20 -8.18 5.74
N GLU A 33 2.09 -7.60 6.94
CA GLU A 33 2.63 -8.17 8.17
C GLU A 33 1.85 -9.43 8.61
N GLU A 34 0.53 -9.44 8.44
CA GLU A 34 -0.32 -10.60 8.79
C GLU A 34 -0.21 -11.75 7.77
N MET A 35 0.02 -11.42 6.50
CA MET A 35 0.00 -12.35 5.37
C MET A 35 1.40 -12.55 4.77
N VAL A 36 2.36 -12.89 5.63
CA VAL A 36 3.75 -13.14 5.24
C VAL A 36 3.83 -14.15 4.10
N ASP A 37 4.61 -13.84 3.07
CA ASP A 37 4.79 -14.63 1.84
C ASP A 37 3.54 -14.78 0.94
N GLU A 38 2.43 -14.12 1.28
CA GLU A 38 1.17 -14.19 0.53
C GLU A 38 0.72 -12.85 -0.06
N PHE A 39 1.05 -11.73 0.60
CA PHE A 39 0.68 -10.38 0.16
C PHE A 39 1.86 -9.43 0.21
N TYR A 40 1.96 -8.54 -0.79
CA TYR A 40 2.97 -7.49 -0.85
C TYR A 40 2.40 -6.18 -1.38
N ILE A 41 2.86 -5.06 -0.81
CA ILE A 41 2.62 -3.71 -1.31
C ILE A 41 3.96 -3.06 -1.68
N VAL A 42 4.05 -2.53 -2.90
CA VAL A 42 5.22 -1.78 -3.38
C VAL A 42 4.77 -0.37 -3.74
N VAL A 43 5.39 0.62 -3.09
CA VAL A 43 5.12 2.04 -3.33
C VAL A 43 6.22 2.62 -4.20
N LYS A 44 5.86 3.33 -5.28
CA LYS A 44 6.81 4.05 -6.14
C LYS A 44 6.49 5.55 -6.22
#